data_AF-A0A929DF27-F1
#
_entry.id   AF-A0A929DF27-F1
#
_cell.length_a   1.000
_cell.length_b   1.000
_cell.length_c   1.000
_cell.angle_alpha   90.00
_cell.angle_beta   90.00
_cell.angle_gamma   90.00
#
_symmetry.space_group_name_H-M   'P 1'
#
loop_
_entity.id
_entity.type
_entity.pdbx_description
1 polymer ?
#
loop_
_entity_poly.entity_id
_entity_poly.type
_entity_poly.pdbx_seq_one_letter_code
_entity_poly.pdbx_strand_id
1 'polypeptide(L)'
;MSLKKTNRRNFIRNSSLALICTPVLGKSAFLPNQVTAEPEEIQKIKNYNTLGRTGFKVSDIASGSPRSEAVLRALLKSGVNYIDTGEQYGNGNNER
;
A
#
# COMPACT_ATOMS: atom_id res chain seq x y z
N MET A 1 -16.20 -18.30 -22.84
CA MET A 1 -16.64 -17.68 -21.57
C MET A 1 -16.32 -16.20 -21.65
N SER A 2 -17.31 -15.33 -21.88
CA SER A 2 -17.09 -13.89 -22.14
C SER A 2 -16.95 -13.13 -20.81
N LEU A 3 -15.82 -12.46 -20.60
CA LEU A 3 -15.57 -11.66 -19.41
C LEU A 3 -16.42 -10.37 -19.47
N LYS A 4 -17.44 -10.28 -18.61
CA LYS A 4 -18.25 -9.06 -18.49
C LYS A 4 -17.39 -7.92 -17.93
N LYS A 5 -17.22 -6.86 -18.72
CA LYS A 5 -16.53 -5.63 -18.32
C LYS A 5 -17.40 -4.86 -17.31
N THR A 6 -17.00 -4.82 -16.05
CA THR A 6 -17.72 -4.09 -14.99
C THR A 6 -17.40 -2.60 -15.05
N ASN A 7 -18.43 -1.76 -15.20
CA ASN A 7 -18.33 -0.30 -15.14
C ASN A 7 -18.59 0.17 -13.69
N ARG A 8 -17.96 1.28 -13.25
CA ARG A 8 -18.14 1.87 -11.91
C ARG A 8 -19.61 2.02 -11.51
N ARG A 9 -20.49 2.42 -12.46
CA ARG A 9 -21.93 2.57 -12.19
C ARG A 9 -22.61 1.22 -11.94
N ASN A 10 -22.22 0.19 -12.69
CA ASN A 10 -22.73 -1.17 -12.49
C ASN A 10 -22.24 -1.74 -11.16
N PHE A 11 -21.01 -1.43 -10.75
CA PHE A 11 -20.51 -1.80 -9.43
C PHE A 11 -21.33 -1.16 -8.31
N ILE A 12 -21.52 0.16 -8.34
CA ILE A 12 -22.30 0.87 -7.31
C ILE A 12 -23.75 0.35 -7.25
N ARG A 13 -24.40 0.17 -8.42
CA ARG A 13 -25.77 -0.35 -8.50
C ARG A 13 -25.88 -1.77 -7.95
N ASN A 14 -24.92 -2.62 -8.25
CA ASN A 14 -24.91 -3.99 -7.75
C ASN A 14 -24.58 -4.04 -6.25
N SER A 15 -23.71 -3.17 -5.74
CA SER A 15 -23.40 -3.05 -4.30
C SER A 15 -24.57 -2.48 -3.51
N SER A 16 -25.35 -1.53 -4.05
CA SER A 16 -26.53 -0.99 -3.35
C SER A 16 -27.64 -2.01 -3.13
N LEU A 17 -27.74 -3.04 -3.98
CA LEU A 17 -28.70 -4.14 -3.81
C LEU A 17 -28.37 -5.03 -2.60
N ALA A 18 -27.08 -5.15 -2.22
CA ALA A 18 -26.67 -5.94 -1.06
C ALA A 18 -27.10 -5.32 0.28
N LEU A 19 -27.33 -3.99 0.33
CA LEU A 19 -27.77 -3.28 1.54
C LEU A 19 -29.28 -3.39 1.79
N ILE A 20 -30.07 -3.72 0.77
CA ILE A 20 -31.54 -3.75 0.86
C ILE A 20 -32.04 -5.14 1.29
N CYS A 21 -31.25 -6.20 1.07
CA CYS A 21 -31.62 -7.58 1.38
C CYS A 21 -31.28 -8.07 2.81
N THR A 22 -30.95 -7.19 3.75
CA THR A 22 -30.72 -7.58 5.16
C THR A 22 -31.88 -7.18 6.09
N PRO A 23 -33.03 -7.88 6.09
CA PRO A 23 -33.95 -7.80 7.20
C PRO A 23 -33.67 -8.94 8.20
N VAL A 24 -33.34 -8.53 9.43
CA VAL A 24 -33.62 -9.26 10.69
C VAL A 24 -32.83 -10.57 10.91
N LEU A 25 -31.59 -10.46 11.36
CA LEU A 25 -31.08 -11.29 12.47
C LEU A 25 -29.86 -10.59 13.12
N GLY A 26 -30.02 -10.15 14.37
CA GLY A 26 -28.92 -9.74 15.23
C GLY A 26 -28.61 -8.24 15.26
N LYS A 27 -29.15 -7.53 16.26
CA LYS A 27 -28.76 -6.18 16.69
C LYS A 27 -27.33 -6.10 17.29
N SER A 28 -26.40 -6.92 16.80
CA SER A 28 -25.04 -7.03 17.39
C SER A 28 -23.90 -6.81 16.38
N ALA A 29 -24.18 -6.59 15.09
CA ALA A 29 -23.14 -6.56 14.06
C ALA A 29 -22.67 -5.14 13.64
N PHE A 30 -23.33 -4.08 14.13
CA PHE A 30 -23.04 -2.68 13.75
C PHE A 30 -22.71 -1.79 14.95
N LEU A 31 -22.03 -2.33 15.95
CA LEU A 31 -21.18 -1.44 16.74
C LEU A 31 -20.01 -1.09 15.82
N PRO A 32 -19.77 0.20 15.49
CA PRO A 32 -18.48 0.56 14.93
C PRO A 32 -17.48 0.12 15.99
N ASN A 33 -16.72 -0.93 15.67
CA ASN A 33 -15.58 -1.30 16.48
C ASN A 33 -14.77 0.00 16.54
N GLN A 34 -14.73 0.64 17.71
CA GLN A 34 -13.83 1.77 17.91
C GLN A 34 -12.47 1.14 17.73
N VAL A 35 -11.92 1.26 16.52
CA VAL A 35 -10.55 0.93 16.24
C VAL A 35 -9.77 1.96 17.04
N THR A 36 -9.55 1.65 18.31
CA THR A 36 -8.47 2.24 19.07
C THR A 36 -7.27 2.01 18.18
N ALA A 37 -6.78 3.09 17.58
CA ALA A 37 -5.57 3.05 16.77
C ALA A 37 -4.44 2.69 17.73
N GLU A 38 -4.25 1.39 17.94
CA GLU A 38 -3.00 0.84 18.44
C GLU A 38 -1.89 1.50 17.60
N PRO A 39 -0.79 1.94 18.22
CA PRO A 39 0.30 2.56 17.49
C PRO A 39 0.64 1.65 16.32
N GLU A 40 0.43 2.12 15.09
CA GLU A 40 0.69 1.30 13.91
C GLU A 40 2.15 0.87 13.97
N GLU A 41 2.38 -0.41 14.25
CA GLU A 41 3.72 -0.96 14.29
C GLU A 41 4.27 -0.88 12.87
N ILE A 42 5.10 0.14 12.64
CA ILE A 42 5.68 0.40 11.33
C ILE A 42 6.48 -0.84 10.95
N GLN A 43 6.01 -1.57 9.93
CA GLN A 43 6.69 -2.76 9.46
C GLN A 43 8.14 -2.44 9.13
N LYS A 44 9.06 -3.23 9.69
CA LYS A 44 10.50 -3.06 9.55
C LYS A 44 11.08 -4.02 8.52
N ILE A 45 12.16 -3.59 7.88
CA ILE A 45 13.05 -4.46 7.11
C ILE A 45 13.53 -5.60 7.99
N LYS A 46 13.46 -6.83 7.47
CA LYS A 46 13.83 -8.02 8.24
C LYS A 46 15.29 -8.39 8.05
N ASN A 47 15.81 -8.26 6.82
CA ASN A 47 17.17 -8.66 6.48
C ASN A 47 17.88 -7.64 5.61
N TYR A 48 19.21 -7.65 5.66
CA TYR A 48 20.07 -6.90 4.74
C TYR A 48 21.05 -7.83 4.02
N ASN A 49 21.00 -7.84 2.69
CA ASN A 49 21.76 -8.73 1.82
C ASN A 49 22.90 -7.99 1.12
N THR A 50 24.00 -8.67 0.78
CA THR A 50 25.09 -8.03 0.02
C THR A 50 24.65 -7.81 -1.43
N LEU A 51 24.78 -6.58 -1.94
CA LEU A 51 24.52 -6.25 -3.33
C LEU A 51 25.66 -6.76 -4.21
N GLY A 52 25.45 -7.91 -4.85
CA GLY A 52 26.46 -8.54 -5.71
C GLY A 52 27.79 -8.75 -4.98
N ARG A 53 28.88 -8.25 -5.57
CA ARG A 53 30.25 -8.34 -5.01
C ARG A 53 30.73 -7.03 -4.38
N THR A 54 29.84 -6.07 -4.15
CA THR A 54 30.19 -4.71 -3.73
C THR A 54 30.51 -4.59 -2.24
N GLY A 55 30.09 -5.55 -1.43
CA GLY A 55 30.14 -5.45 0.04
C GLY A 55 29.04 -4.56 0.64
N PHE A 56 28.30 -3.80 -0.18
CA PHE A 56 27.20 -2.96 0.28
C PHE A 56 26.00 -3.82 0.70
N LYS A 57 25.39 -3.52 1.85
CA LYS A 57 24.25 -4.26 2.40
C LYS A 57 22.95 -3.53 2.06
N VAL A 58 22.08 -4.15 1.25
CA VAL A 58 20.77 -3.63 0.86
C VAL A 58 19.66 -4.30 1.64
N SER A 59 18.63 -3.55 2.03
CA SER A 59 17.41 -4.07 2.64
C SER A 59 16.73 -5.11 1.74
N ASP A 60 16.05 -6.09 2.35
CA ASP A 60 15.30 -7.12 1.62
C ASP A 60 14.14 -6.57 0.78
N ILE A 61 13.69 -5.35 1.09
CA ILE A 61 12.77 -4.55 0.27
C ILE A 61 13.48 -3.26 -0.16
N ALA A 62 13.40 -2.93 -1.44
CA ALA A 62 13.89 -1.68 -2.03
C ALA A 62 12.72 -0.78 -2.45
N SER A 63 13.01 0.51 -2.67
CA SER A 63 12.04 1.45 -3.24
C SER A 63 12.43 1.86 -4.64
N GLY A 64 11.47 1.93 -5.56
CA GLY A 64 11.64 2.56 -6.87
C GLY A 64 10.96 3.91 -6.90
N SER A 65 11.74 4.96 -7.16
CA SER A 65 11.32 6.34 -7.47
C SER A 65 10.07 6.81 -6.72
N PRO A 66 10.13 6.89 -5.37
CA PRO A 66 8.99 7.34 -4.58
C PRO A 66 8.61 8.77 -4.99
N ARG A 67 7.33 8.97 -5.37
CA ARG A 67 6.82 10.27 -5.88
C ARG A 67 6.27 11.19 -4.79
N SER A 68 6.28 10.74 -3.54
CA SER A 68 5.74 11.47 -2.40
C SER A 68 6.73 11.41 -1.26
N GLU A 69 6.98 12.56 -0.66
CA GLU A 69 7.81 12.69 0.53
C GLU A 69 7.31 11.82 1.68
N ALA A 70 5.98 11.73 1.87
CA ALA A 70 5.39 10.91 2.92
C ALA A 70 5.74 9.43 2.75
N VAL A 71 5.74 8.93 1.51
CA VAL A 71 6.12 7.55 1.18
C VAL A 71 7.61 7.35 1.41
N LEU A 72 8.45 8.28 0.95
CA LEU A 72 9.90 8.23 1.19
C LEU A 72 10.21 8.19 2.69
N ARG A 73 9.57 9.06 3.49
CA ARG A 73 9.72 9.07 4.96
C ARG A 73 9.28 7.76 5.59
N ALA A 74 8.19 7.16 5.14
CA ALA A 74 7.73 5.88 5.64
C ALA A 74 8.75 4.76 5.34
N LEU A 75 9.25 4.70 4.11
CA LEU A 75 10.26 3.71 3.68
C LEU A 75 11.54 3.82 4.52
N LEU A 76 12.05 5.04 4.70
CA LEU A 76 13.23 5.29 5.53
C LEU A 76 12.99 4.91 7.00
N LYS A 77 11.81 5.23 7.55
CA LYS A 77 11.42 4.81 8.91
C LYS A 77 11.30 3.29 9.05
N SER A 78 10.94 2.59 7.98
CA SER A 78 10.90 1.12 7.93
C SER A 78 12.28 0.48 7.82
N GLY A 79 13.33 1.25 7.47
CA GLY A 79 14.70 0.76 7.32
C GLY A 79 15.11 0.47 5.87
N VAL A 80 14.30 0.85 4.87
CA VAL A 80 14.69 0.72 3.47
C VAL A 80 15.92 1.60 3.21
N ASN A 81 16.98 1.01 2.65
CA ASN A 81 18.24 1.72 2.39
C ASN A 81 18.70 1.68 0.93
N TYR A 82 17.89 1.10 0.04
CA TYR A 82 18.15 1.05 -1.40
C TYR A 82 16.97 1.69 -2.15
N ILE A 83 17.24 2.85 -2.76
CA ILE A 83 16.27 3.65 -3.50
C ILE A 83 16.77 3.77 -4.93
N ASP A 84 16.01 3.22 -5.87
CA ASP A 84 16.28 3.29 -7.30
C ASP A 84 15.63 4.53 -7.91
N THR A 85 16.44 5.38 -8.54
CA THR A 85 15.99 6.58 -9.26
C THR A 85 16.89 6.84 -10.47
N GLY A 86 16.59 7.89 -11.24
CA GLY A 86 17.35 8.30 -12.41
C GLY A 86 16.64 9.37 -13.23
N GLU A 87 17.39 10.03 -14.10
CA GLU A 87 16.94 11.18 -14.90
C GLU A 87 15.66 10.89 -15.72
N GLN A 88 15.49 9.67 -16.22
CA GLN A 88 14.32 9.29 -17.00
C GLN A 88 13.03 9.27 -16.16
N TYR A 89 13.12 9.16 -14.84
CA TYR A 89 11.97 9.12 -13.96
C TYR A 89 11.46 10.53 -13.65
N GLY A 90 10.37 10.90 -14.32
CA GLY A 90 9.76 12.21 -14.16
C GLY A 90 10.61 13.34 -14.75
N ASN A 91 11.47 13.03 -15.75
CA ASN A 91 12.34 14.01 -16.41
C ASN A 91 13.24 14.76 -15.40
N GLY A 92 13.93 13.98 -14.55
CA GLY A 92 14.80 14.45 -13.47
C GLY A 92 14.08 14.95 -12.23
N ASN A 93 12.75 15.08 -12.24
CA ASN A 93 12.02 15.59 -11.08
C ASN A 93 11.92 14.61 -9.92
N ASN A 94 12.24 13.32 -10.10
CA ASN A 94 12.29 12.39 -8.97
C ASN A 94 13.55 12.57 -8.10
N GLU A 95 14.61 13.17 -8.65
CA GLU A 95 15.90 13.39 -7.97
C GLU A 95 16.00 14.79 -7.32
N ARG A 96 15.00 15.66 -7.55
CA ARG A 96 14.90 17.02 -7.00
C ARG A 96 14.08 17.05 -5.72
#